data_AF-A0A522X7J4-F1
#
_entry.id   AF-A0A522X7J4-F1
#
_cell.length_a   1.000
_cell.length_b   1.000
_cell.length_c   1.000
_cell.angle_alpha   90.00
_cell.angle_beta   90.00
_cell.angle_gamma   90.00
#
_symmetry.space_group_name_H-M   'P 1'
#
loop_
_entity.id
_entity.type
_entity.pdbx_description
1 polymer ?
#
loop_
_entity_poly.entity_id
_entity_poly.type
_entity_poly.pdbx_seq_one_letter_code
_entity_poly.pdbx_strand_id
1 'polypeptide(L)'
;MVSVQHNLPSLSGKDLADTLSWLNALSDIFAHAEVDVIRRACELAEPLYGGQAELTGTPLMQHALGAASILVGMNMDFETIAATILHAVPEYLNDWAATLETRFGANVKMLVEGISRMEQIQQFSEMRVPDKKEKNEHHQQIESLRKMLLAMVQDIRVVLIKLAERTQTLRCLSGASTEQQKRIAQETRSIFAPLANRLGVWQIKWELEDLSVRYLEPELYKKVARLLDERRVDREQYIADVLSQLQRALSRAGIHAEVTGRPKHIYSIINKMKRKQLDFGEL
;
A
#
# COMPACT_ATOMS: atom_id res chain seq x y z
N MET A 1 6.97 12.64 5.39
CA MET A 1 6.44 11.25 5.46
C MET A 1 7.26 10.41 4.50
N VAL A 2 7.76 9.24 4.92
CA VAL A 2 8.44 8.33 3.97
C VAL A 2 7.32 7.58 3.26
N SER A 3 6.87 8.10 2.13
CA SER A 3 6.05 7.30 1.20
C SER A 3 6.98 6.36 0.46
N VAL A 4 6.47 5.22 0.00
CA VAL A 4 7.17 4.50 -1.06
C VAL A 4 7.17 5.43 -2.28
N GLN A 5 8.30 6.10 -2.52
CA GLN A 5 8.50 7.00 -3.66
C GLN A 5 8.81 6.15 -4.88
N HIS A 6 8.00 6.31 -5.91
CA HIS A 6 8.24 5.75 -7.23
C HIS A 6 8.47 6.90 -8.19
N ASN A 7 9.31 6.70 -9.21
CA ASN A 7 9.58 7.68 -10.26
C ASN A 7 8.40 7.85 -11.24
N LEU A 8 7.19 7.43 -10.85
CA LEU A 8 6.00 7.52 -11.67
C LEU A 8 5.33 8.89 -11.50
N PRO A 9 4.78 9.46 -12.58
CA PRO A 9 4.16 10.78 -12.54
C PRO A 9 2.98 10.81 -11.55
N SER A 10 2.82 11.95 -10.87
CA SER A 10 1.67 12.18 -9.97
C SER A 10 0.38 12.23 -10.78
N LEU A 11 -0.58 11.36 -10.44
CA LEU A 11 -1.91 11.35 -11.05
C LEU A 11 -2.68 12.60 -10.58
N SER A 12 -2.89 13.56 -11.48
CA SER A 12 -3.37 14.92 -11.18
C SER A 12 -4.90 15.11 -11.31
N GLY A 13 -5.63 14.07 -11.72
CA GLY A 13 -7.10 14.09 -11.85
C GLY A 13 -7.60 14.46 -13.25
N LYS A 14 -6.76 14.38 -14.28
CA LYS A 14 -7.17 14.39 -15.70
C LYS A 14 -7.02 12.97 -16.26
N ASP A 15 -8.06 12.15 -16.06
CA ASP A 15 -8.03 10.69 -16.16
C ASP A 15 -7.24 10.15 -17.38
N LEU A 16 -7.50 10.67 -18.59
CA LEU A 16 -6.89 10.16 -19.81
C LEU A 16 -5.42 10.56 -19.99
N ALA A 17 -5.06 11.80 -19.66
CA ALA A 17 -3.69 12.31 -19.83
C ALA A 17 -2.75 11.75 -18.76
N ASP A 18 -3.25 11.61 -17.54
CA ASP A 18 -2.51 11.00 -16.42
C ASP A 18 -2.23 9.51 -16.72
N THR A 19 -3.23 8.79 -17.27
CA THR A 19 -3.08 7.37 -17.65
C THR A 19 -2.02 7.19 -18.74
N LEU A 20 -2.03 8.02 -19.79
CA LEU A 20 -1.02 7.96 -20.86
C LEU A 20 0.39 8.27 -20.36
N SER A 21 0.53 9.30 -19.52
CA SER A 21 1.81 9.65 -18.89
C SER A 21 2.34 8.51 -18.03
N TRP A 22 1.46 7.89 -17.24
CA TRP A 22 1.78 6.75 -16.41
C TRP A 22 2.23 5.53 -17.23
N LEU A 23 1.49 5.17 -18.29
CA LEU A 23 1.85 4.08 -19.20
C LEU A 23 3.20 4.31 -19.89
N ASN A 24 3.50 5.55 -20.30
CA ASN A 24 4.79 5.86 -20.92
C ASN A 24 5.96 5.58 -19.98
N ALA A 25 5.82 5.94 -18.70
CA ALA A 25 6.84 5.68 -17.68
C ALA A 25 7.09 4.19 -17.41
N LEU A 26 6.15 3.30 -17.76
CA LEU A 26 6.33 1.85 -17.64
C LEU A 26 7.23 1.24 -18.72
N SER A 27 7.47 1.96 -19.83
CA SER A 27 8.26 1.45 -20.95
C SER A 27 9.73 1.23 -20.59
N ASP A 28 10.21 1.90 -19.54
CA ASP A 28 11.57 1.71 -19.00
C ASP A 28 11.67 0.51 -18.05
N ILE A 29 10.53 -0.07 -17.65
CA ILE A 29 10.44 -1.12 -16.62
C ILE A 29 10.02 -2.47 -17.23
N PHE A 30 9.06 -2.44 -18.15
CA PHE A 30 8.47 -3.64 -18.77
C PHE A 30 8.73 -3.69 -20.27
N ALA A 31 8.72 -4.90 -20.84
CA ALA A 31 8.81 -5.07 -22.28
C ALA A 31 7.57 -4.49 -22.99
N HIS A 32 7.72 -4.08 -24.25
CA HIS A 32 6.62 -3.48 -25.01
C HIS A 32 5.34 -4.34 -25.05
N ALA A 33 5.47 -5.67 -25.14
CA ALA A 33 4.33 -6.58 -25.12
C ALA A 33 3.61 -6.60 -23.75
N GLU A 34 4.35 -6.46 -22.66
CA GLU A 34 3.81 -6.42 -21.30
C GLU A 34 3.11 -5.08 -21.02
N VAL A 35 3.73 -3.97 -21.47
CA VAL A 35 3.10 -2.64 -21.42
C VAL A 35 1.80 -2.62 -22.22
N ASP A 36 1.72 -3.34 -23.34
CA ASP A 36 0.48 -3.45 -24.12
C ASP A 36 -0.64 -4.17 -23.35
N VAL A 37 -0.32 -5.21 -22.57
CA VAL A 37 -1.30 -5.87 -21.68
C VAL A 37 -1.82 -4.89 -20.64
N ILE A 38 -0.94 -4.12 -20.01
CA ILE A 38 -1.31 -3.11 -19.00
C ILE A 38 -2.16 -2.00 -19.64
N ARG A 39 -1.79 -1.53 -20.83
CA ARG A 39 -2.57 -0.54 -21.60
C ARG A 39 -3.98 -1.04 -21.87
N ARG A 40 -4.14 -2.26 -22.38
CA ARG A 40 -5.46 -2.86 -22.64
C ARG A 40 -6.29 -3.01 -21.35
N ALA A 41 -5.64 -3.21 -20.20
CA ALA A 41 -6.31 -3.25 -18.91
C ALA A 41 -6.89 -1.87 -18.55
N CYS A 42 -6.10 -0.80 -18.74
CA CYS A 42 -6.59 0.58 -18.58
C CYS A 42 -7.76 0.87 -19.53
N GLU A 43 -7.64 0.51 -20.81
CA GLU A 43 -8.69 0.75 -21.83
C GLU A 43 -10.00 0.01 -21.51
N LEU A 44 -9.94 -1.16 -20.87
CA LEU A 44 -11.14 -1.86 -20.39
C LEU A 44 -11.72 -1.21 -19.14
N ALA A 45 -10.87 -0.81 -18.19
CA ALA A 45 -11.29 -0.27 -16.89
C ALA A 45 -11.87 1.14 -17.00
N GLU A 46 -11.29 2.01 -17.84
CA GLU A 46 -11.64 3.42 -17.95
C GLU A 46 -13.14 3.70 -18.19
N PRO A 47 -13.83 3.07 -19.16
CA PRO A 47 -15.27 3.29 -19.33
C PRO A 47 -16.12 2.69 -18.21
N LEU A 48 -15.67 1.62 -17.54
CA LEU A 48 -16.38 0.99 -16.43
C LEU A 48 -16.28 1.82 -15.15
N TYR A 49 -15.12 2.44 -14.92
CA TYR A 49 -14.83 3.25 -13.74
C TYR A 49 -15.27 4.71 -13.91
N GLY A 50 -15.70 5.10 -15.10
CA GLY A 50 -16.20 6.44 -15.42
C GLY A 50 -17.29 6.89 -14.44
N GLY A 51 -17.03 7.99 -13.71
CA GLY A 51 -17.95 8.54 -12.72
C GLY A 51 -18.03 7.78 -11.39
N GLN A 52 -17.27 6.70 -11.22
CA GLN A 52 -17.16 5.96 -9.97
C GLN A 52 -16.05 6.52 -9.09
N ALA A 53 -16.26 6.48 -7.79
CA ALA A 53 -15.29 6.95 -6.81
C ALA A 53 -15.25 6.00 -5.60
N GLU A 54 -14.07 5.91 -5.02
CA GLU A 54 -13.83 5.24 -3.75
C GLU A 54 -14.58 5.91 -2.61
N LEU A 55 -14.68 5.23 -1.46
CA LEU A 55 -15.20 5.80 -0.21
C LEU A 55 -14.50 7.11 0.20
N THR A 56 -13.26 7.29 -0.26
CA THR A 56 -12.45 8.48 -0.02
C THR A 56 -12.80 9.66 -0.93
N GLY A 57 -13.69 9.48 -1.91
CA GLY A 57 -13.99 10.44 -2.97
C GLY A 57 -12.94 10.46 -4.10
N THR A 58 -11.91 9.60 -4.04
CA THR A 58 -10.93 9.48 -5.12
C THR A 58 -11.55 8.75 -6.31
N PRO A 59 -11.41 9.25 -7.56
CA PRO A 59 -11.83 8.52 -8.75
C PRO A 59 -11.26 7.09 -8.76
N LEU A 60 -12.10 6.11 -9.10
CA LEU A 60 -11.74 4.69 -9.00
C LEU A 60 -10.53 4.34 -9.88
N MET A 61 -10.45 4.90 -11.10
CA MET A 61 -9.30 4.73 -11.98
C MET A 61 -8.00 5.30 -11.37
N GLN A 62 -8.07 6.48 -10.76
CA GLN A 62 -6.92 7.10 -10.10
C GLN A 62 -6.45 6.26 -8.91
N HIS A 63 -7.38 5.68 -8.14
CA HIS A 63 -7.04 4.78 -7.04
C HIS A 63 -6.38 3.49 -7.56
N ALA A 64 -6.96 2.85 -8.58
CA ALA A 64 -6.42 1.64 -9.19
C ALA A 64 -4.98 1.84 -9.72
N LEU A 65 -4.73 2.94 -10.45
CA LEU A 65 -3.39 3.29 -10.93
C LEU A 65 -2.42 3.62 -9.79
N GLY A 66 -2.90 4.25 -8.72
CA GLY A 66 -2.09 4.49 -7.52
C GLY A 66 -1.66 3.20 -6.82
N ALA A 67 -2.57 2.23 -6.69
CA ALA A 67 -2.26 0.91 -6.16
C ALA A 67 -1.31 0.13 -7.09
N ALA A 68 -1.55 0.17 -8.41
CA ALA A 68 -0.66 -0.42 -9.41
C ALA A 68 0.76 0.16 -9.33
N SER A 69 0.88 1.48 -9.16
CA SER A 69 2.17 2.17 -9.00
C SER A 69 2.98 1.65 -7.81
N ILE A 70 2.30 1.32 -6.70
CA ILE A 70 2.93 0.73 -5.52
C ILE A 70 3.55 -0.62 -5.87
N LEU A 71 2.83 -1.45 -6.61
CA LEU A 71 3.29 -2.78 -7.02
C LEU A 71 4.40 -2.72 -8.08
N VAL A 72 4.36 -1.72 -8.97
CA VAL A 72 5.44 -1.47 -9.94
C VAL A 72 6.76 -1.27 -9.21
N GLY A 73 6.82 -0.41 -8.19
CA GLY A 73 8.09 -0.25 -7.46
C GLY A 73 8.38 -1.30 -6.40
N MET A 74 7.48 -2.28 -6.22
CA MET A 74 7.80 -3.57 -5.61
C MET A 74 8.35 -4.59 -6.63
N ASN A 75 8.53 -4.18 -7.89
CA ASN A 75 8.98 -5.01 -9.02
C ASN A 75 8.06 -6.21 -9.27
N MET A 76 6.75 -6.02 -9.17
CA MET A 76 5.76 -7.05 -9.49
C MET A 76 5.60 -7.22 -11.01
N ASP A 77 5.18 -8.42 -11.42
CA ASP A 77 4.96 -8.76 -12.83
C ASP A 77 3.79 -7.99 -13.46
N PHE A 78 3.80 -7.88 -14.80
CA PHE A 78 2.78 -7.15 -15.54
C PHE A 78 1.36 -7.73 -15.33
N GLU A 79 1.23 -9.03 -15.06
CA GLU A 79 -0.04 -9.68 -14.75
C GLU A 79 -0.62 -9.16 -13.43
N THR A 80 0.21 -8.99 -12.40
CA THR A 80 -0.19 -8.36 -11.13
C THR A 80 -0.62 -6.92 -11.34
N ILE A 81 0.12 -6.16 -12.16
CA ILE A 81 -0.21 -4.76 -12.45
C ILE A 81 -1.56 -4.68 -13.17
N ALA A 82 -1.77 -5.50 -14.21
CA ALA A 82 -3.03 -5.57 -14.94
C ALA A 82 -4.20 -6.00 -14.02
N ALA A 83 -4.02 -7.04 -13.19
CA ALA A 83 -5.05 -7.49 -12.25
C ALA A 83 -5.40 -6.41 -11.22
N THR A 84 -4.43 -5.58 -10.82
CA THR A 84 -4.66 -4.44 -9.90
C THR A 84 -5.49 -3.36 -10.56
N ILE A 85 -5.24 -3.06 -11.83
CA ILE A 85 -6.05 -2.09 -12.58
C ILE A 85 -7.49 -2.60 -12.75
N LEU A 86 -7.65 -3.92 -12.93
CA LEU A 86 -8.94 -4.57 -13.19
C LEU A 86 -9.68 -5.01 -11.92
N HIS A 87 -9.17 -4.69 -10.73
CA HIS A 87 -9.63 -5.28 -9.46
C HIS A 87 -11.15 -5.12 -9.24
N ALA A 88 -11.73 -3.98 -9.60
CA ALA A 88 -13.15 -3.67 -9.42
C ALA A 88 -14.02 -3.99 -10.64
N VAL A 89 -13.46 -4.50 -11.75
CA VAL A 89 -14.24 -4.89 -12.94
C VAL A 89 -15.39 -5.87 -12.61
N PRO A 90 -15.25 -6.85 -11.70
CA PRO A 90 -16.35 -7.75 -11.33
C PRO A 90 -17.61 -7.05 -10.81
N GLU A 91 -17.51 -5.81 -10.31
CA GLU A 91 -18.66 -5.04 -9.83
C GLU A 91 -19.45 -4.37 -10.95
N TYR A 92 -18.81 -4.11 -12.08
CA TYR A 92 -19.37 -3.28 -13.17
C TYR A 92 -19.59 -4.05 -14.48
N LEU A 93 -19.13 -5.30 -14.57
CA LEU A 93 -19.23 -6.13 -15.78
C LEU A 93 -19.74 -7.54 -15.43
N ASN A 94 -20.89 -7.93 -15.97
CA ASN A 94 -21.54 -9.21 -15.64
C ASN A 94 -20.74 -10.44 -16.11
N ASP A 95 -20.19 -10.39 -17.32
CA ASP A 95 -19.41 -11.46 -17.96
C ASP A 95 -17.89 -11.24 -17.79
N TRP A 96 -17.50 -10.59 -16.69
CA TRP A 96 -16.10 -10.21 -16.43
C TRP A 96 -15.14 -11.39 -16.53
N ALA A 97 -15.48 -12.56 -15.99
CA ALA A 97 -14.55 -13.69 -15.92
C ALA A 97 -14.17 -14.20 -17.32
N ALA A 98 -15.16 -14.39 -18.20
CA ALA A 98 -14.94 -14.80 -19.58
C ALA A 98 -14.21 -13.72 -20.39
N THR A 99 -14.57 -12.45 -20.17
CA THR A 99 -13.89 -11.30 -20.80
C THR A 99 -12.42 -11.25 -20.41
N LEU A 100 -12.11 -11.39 -19.12
CA LEU A 100 -10.74 -11.33 -18.62
C LEU A 100 -9.89 -12.50 -19.09
N GLU A 101 -10.44 -13.72 -19.05
CA GLU A 101 -9.74 -14.90 -19.54
C GLU A 101 -9.41 -14.80 -21.03
N THR A 102 -10.35 -14.30 -21.85
CA THR A 102 -10.17 -14.14 -23.29
C THR A 102 -9.16 -13.04 -23.64
N ARG A 103 -9.19 -11.90 -22.93
CA ARG A 103 -8.39 -10.71 -23.29
C ARG A 103 -7.02 -10.65 -22.60
N PHE A 104 -6.88 -11.25 -21.43
CA PHE A 104 -5.69 -11.15 -20.57
C PHE A 104 -5.15 -12.52 -20.11
N GLY A 105 -5.88 -13.60 -20.33
CA GLY A 105 -5.47 -14.95 -19.96
C GLY A 105 -5.91 -15.38 -18.56
N ALA A 106 -5.70 -16.67 -18.28
CA ALA A 106 -6.18 -17.32 -17.06
C ALA A 106 -5.54 -16.73 -15.79
N ASN A 107 -4.27 -16.33 -15.83
CA ASN A 107 -3.56 -15.81 -14.65
C ASN A 107 -4.20 -14.52 -14.13
N VAL A 108 -4.42 -13.52 -15.00
CA VAL A 108 -5.05 -12.25 -14.63
C VAL A 108 -6.48 -12.47 -14.11
N LYS A 109 -7.25 -13.34 -14.78
CA LYS A 109 -8.59 -13.74 -14.32
C LYS A 109 -8.55 -14.34 -12.92
N MET A 110 -7.61 -15.26 -12.65
CA MET A 110 -7.47 -15.92 -11.34
C MET A 110 -7.08 -14.94 -10.24
N LEU A 111 -6.22 -13.96 -10.54
CA LEU A 111 -5.86 -12.89 -9.61
C LEU A 111 -7.07 -12.03 -9.25
N VAL A 112 -7.81 -11.55 -10.25
CA VAL A 112 -9.03 -10.74 -10.04
C VAL A 112 -10.10 -11.52 -9.27
N GLU A 113 -10.28 -12.81 -9.58
CA GLU A 113 -11.16 -13.70 -8.82
C GLU A 113 -10.71 -13.88 -7.36
N GLY A 114 -9.39 -13.97 -7.12
CA GLY A 114 -8.83 -14.00 -5.78
C GLY A 114 -9.12 -12.73 -4.99
N ILE A 115 -8.97 -11.57 -5.61
CA ILE A 115 -9.26 -10.25 -5.03
C ILE A 115 -10.74 -10.15 -4.65
N SER A 116 -11.65 -10.45 -5.59
CA SER A 116 -13.10 -10.35 -5.36
C SER A 116 -13.59 -11.29 -4.24
N ARG A 117 -13.05 -12.52 -4.17
CA ARG A 117 -13.35 -13.44 -3.05
C ARG A 117 -12.90 -12.88 -1.70
N MET A 118 -11.76 -12.18 -1.66
CA MET A 118 -11.26 -11.59 -0.42
C MET A 118 -12.15 -10.45 0.09
N GLU A 119 -12.67 -9.62 -0.81
CA GLU A 119 -13.65 -8.57 -0.47
C GLU A 119 -14.93 -9.15 0.11
N GLN A 120 -15.47 -10.20 -0.50
CA GLN A 120 -16.66 -10.88 0.02
C GLN A 120 -16.43 -11.39 1.44
N ILE A 121 -15.29 -12.04 1.71
CA ILE A 121 -14.95 -12.53 3.06
C ILE A 121 -14.85 -11.37 4.07
N GLN A 122 -14.25 -10.25 3.68
CA GLN A 122 -14.16 -9.05 4.53
C GLN A 122 -15.57 -8.52 4.87
N GLN A 123 -16.43 -8.35 3.87
CA GLN A 123 -17.82 -7.89 4.07
C GLN A 123 -18.59 -8.82 5.02
N PHE A 124 -18.46 -10.14 4.88
CA PHE A 124 -19.09 -11.10 5.80
C PHE A 124 -18.52 -11.04 7.23
N SER A 125 -17.24 -10.70 7.38
CA SER A 125 -16.61 -10.53 8.69
C SER A 125 -17.05 -9.23 9.38
N GLU A 126 -17.28 -8.17 8.61
CA GLU A 126 -17.75 -6.86 9.10
C GLU A 126 -19.23 -6.87 9.47
N MET A 127 -20.05 -7.66 8.77
CA MET A 127 -21.50 -7.75 9.03
C MET A 127 -21.85 -8.49 10.33
N ARG A 128 -20.89 -9.19 10.94
CA ARG A 128 -21.03 -9.73 12.30
C ARG A 128 -20.79 -8.59 13.30
N VAL A 129 -21.86 -7.85 13.60
CA VAL A 129 -21.90 -6.81 14.61
C VAL A 129 -21.21 -7.31 15.89
N PRO A 130 -20.23 -6.57 16.45
CA PRO A 130 -19.60 -6.93 17.70
C PRO A 130 -20.62 -6.71 18.80
N ASP A 131 -21.21 -7.79 19.30
CA ASP A 131 -21.96 -7.74 20.53
C ASP A 131 -20.99 -7.30 21.64
N LYS A 132 -21.37 -6.25 22.36
CA LYS A 132 -20.52 -5.56 23.33
C LYS A 132 -20.24 -6.47 24.52
N LYS A 133 -19.24 -7.35 24.43
CA LYS A 133 -18.53 -7.92 25.57
C LYS A 133 -17.40 -8.85 25.12
N GLU A 134 -16.31 -8.76 25.87
CA GLU A 134 -15.28 -9.79 26.12
C GLU A 134 -13.96 -9.72 25.35
N LYS A 135 -12.94 -10.18 26.07
CA LYS A 135 -11.52 -10.37 25.75
C LYS A 135 -11.24 -11.25 24.51
N ASN A 136 -12.25 -11.48 23.67
CA ASN A 136 -12.27 -12.31 22.47
C ASN A 136 -11.82 -11.58 21.20
N GLU A 137 -11.63 -10.25 21.22
CA GLU A 137 -11.20 -9.49 20.04
C GLU A 137 -9.88 -10.00 19.45
N HIS A 138 -8.90 -10.35 20.29
CA HIS A 138 -7.62 -10.87 19.82
C HIS A 138 -7.73 -12.29 19.22
N HIS A 139 -8.64 -13.12 19.73
CA HIS A 139 -8.92 -14.45 19.18
C HIS A 139 -9.70 -14.36 17.87
N GLN A 140 -10.69 -13.45 17.79
CA GLN A 140 -11.44 -13.18 16.56
C GLN A 140 -10.55 -12.57 15.47
N GLN A 141 -9.60 -11.70 15.83
CA GLN A 141 -8.59 -11.16 14.92
C GLN A 141 -7.61 -12.23 14.43
N ILE A 142 -7.19 -13.16 15.29
CA ILE A 142 -6.36 -14.30 14.86
C ILE A 142 -7.14 -15.21 13.91
N GLU A 143 -8.42 -15.46 14.18
CA GLU A 143 -9.28 -16.28 13.33
C GLU A 143 -9.64 -15.60 12.01
N SER A 144 -9.88 -14.28 11.98
CA SER A 144 -10.06 -13.54 10.73
C SER A 144 -8.78 -13.51 9.90
N LEU A 145 -7.62 -13.29 10.54
CA LEU A 145 -6.31 -13.39 9.90
C LEU A 145 -6.07 -14.80 9.37
N ARG A 146 -6.45 -15.86 10.11
CA ARG A 146 -6.30 -17.25 9.69
C ARG A 146 -7.22 -17.59 8.51
N LYS A 147 -8.48 -17.14 8.53
CA LYS A 147 -9.43 -17.32 7.42
C LYS A 147 -9.00 -16.56 6.17
N MET A 148 -8.51 -15.34 6.35
CA MET A 148 -7.93 -14.56 5.27
C MET A 148 -6.72 -15.30 4.70
N LEU A 149 -5.75 -15.71 5.54
CA LEU A 149 -4.56 -16.49 5.13
C LEU A 149 -4.91 -17.82 4.46
N LEU A 150 -5.97 -18.51 4.89
CA LEU A 150 -6.47 -19.75 4.27
C LEU A 150 -7.11 -19.49 2.90
N ALA A 151 -7.72 -18.32 2.69
CA ALA A 151 -8.17 -17.88 1.37
C ALA A 151 -6.99 -17.50 0.43
N MET A 152 -5.83 -17.14 0.99
CA MET A 152 -4.59 -16.79 0.25
C MET A 152 -3.79 -18.00 -0.26
N VAL A 153 -4.22 -19.24 0.00
CA VAL A 153 -3.41 -20.46 -0.19
C VAL A 153 -3.02 -20.73 -1.66
N GLN A 154 -3.60 -20.04 -2.64
CA GLN A 154 -3.29 -20.29 -4.05
C GLN A 154 -2.34 -19.28 -4.71
N ASP A 155 -2.32 -18.01 -4.31
CA ASP A 155 -1.40 -17.02 -4.91
C ASP A 155 -1.12 -15.83 -3.97
N ILE A 156 0.16 -15.63 -3.64
CA ILE A 156 0.63 -14.52 -2.80
C ILE A 156 0.42 -13.14 -3.46
N ARG A 157 0.39 -13.07 -4.80
CA ARG A 157 0.20 -11.83 -5.56
C ARG A 157 -1.11 -11.14 -5.18
N VAL A 158 -2.19 -11.90 -4.95
CA VAL A 158 -3.50 -11.38 -4.49
C VAL A 158 -3.36 -10.57 -3.20
N VAL A 159 -2.52 -11.06 -2.28
CA VAL A 159 -2.30 -10.41 -0.99
C VAL A 159 -1.53 -9.11 -1.14
N LEU A 160 -0.51 -9.11 -2.00
CA LEU A 160 0.28 -7.92 -2.30
C LEU A 160 -0.60 -6.86 -2.96
N ILE A 161 -1.48 -7.25 -3.88
CA ILE A 161 -2.47 -6.35 -4.49
C ILE A 161 -3.34 -5.71 -3.40
N LYS A 162 -3.91 -6.50 -2.48
CA LYS A 162 -4.73 -5.97 -1.39
C LYS A 162 -3.96 -5.07 -0.41
N LEU A 163 -2.69 -5.36 -0.17
CA LEU A 163 -1.84 -4.49 0.65
C LEU A 163 -1.55 -3.15 -0.06
N ALA A 164 -1.31 -3.17 -1.37
CA ALA A 164 -1.10 -1.97 -2.17
C ALA A 164 -2.39 -1.12 -2.25
N GLU A 165 -3.53 -1.74 -2.53
CA GLU A 165 -4.85 -1.11 -2.52
C GLU A 165 -5.14 -0.44 -1.17
N ARG A 166 -4.93 -1.17 -0.06
CA ARG A 166 -5.14 -0.62 1.29
C ARG A 166 -4.19 0.54 1.59
N THR A 167 -2.94 0.47 1.11
CA THR A 167 -1.97 1.57 1.24
C THR A 167 -2.45 2.80 0.48
N GLN A 168 -2.93 2.62 -0.76
CA GLN A 168 -3.47 3.70 -1.56
C GLN A 168 -4.73 4.32 -0.93
N THR A 169 -5.63 3.49 -0.38
CA THR A 169 -6.79 3.97 0.39
C THR A 169 -6.36 4.82 1.57
N LEU A 170 -5.33 4.42 2.32
CA LEU A 170 -4.81 5.22 3.43
C LEU A 170 -4.18 6.55 2.99
N ARG A 171 -3.53 6.59 1.82
CA ARG A 171 -2.99 7.84 1.25
C ARG A 171 -4.09 8.85 0.90
N CYS A 172 -5.25 8.36 0.45
CA CYS A 172 -6.41 9.19 0.09
C CYS A 172 -7.44 9.36 1.22
N LEU A 173 -7.22 8.76 2.38
CA LEU A 173 -8.25 8.60 3.43
C LEU A 173 -8.80 9.92 3.99
N SER A 174 -8.11 11.05 3.77
CA SER A 174 -8.58 12.38 4.19
C SER A 174 -9.94 12.78 3.63
N GLY A 175 -10.37 12.22 2.48
CA GLY A 175 -11.68 12.52 1.90
C GLY A 175 -12.84 11.71 2.51
N ALA A 176 -12.57 10.67 3.29
CA ALA A 176 -13.59 9.90 3.99
C ALA A 176 -14.05 10.59 5.30
N SER A 177 -15.20 10.19 5.85
CA SER A 177 -15.68 10.69 7.15
C SER A 177 -14.77 10.25 8.31
N THR A 178 -14.71 11.03 9.40
CA THR A 178 -13.87 10.72 10.57
C THR A 178 -14.11 9.32 11.14
N GLU A 179 -15.35 8.84 11.14
CA GLU A 179 -15.69 7.48 11.59
C GLU A 179 -15.09 6.41 10.67
N GLN A 180 -15.18 6.60 9.35
CA GLN A 180 -14.56 5.71 8.37
C GLN A 180 -13.03 5.76 8.46
N GLN A 181 -12.45 6.96 8.61
CA GLN A 181 -11.01 7.15 8.77
C GLN A 181 -10.48 6.31 9.95
N LYS A 182 -11.12 6.43 11.12
CA LYS A 182 -10.72 5.66 12.32
C LYS A 182 -10.90 4.16 12.11
N ARG A 183 -12.02 3.73 11.53
CA ARG A 183 -12.31 2.30 11.28
C ARG A 183 -11.25 1.67 10.36
N ILE A 184 -11.02 2.29 9.20
CA ILE A 184 -10.06 1.81 8.21
C ILE A 184 -8.63 1.83 8.78
N ALA A 185 -8.26 2.89 9.50
CA ALA A 185 -6.94 2.98 10.13
C ALA A 185 -6.73 1.92 11.22
N GLN A 186 -7.77 1.63 12.02
CA GLN A 186 -7.74 0.59 13.05
C GLN A 186 -7.62 -0.80 12.43
N GLU A 187 -8.44 -1.10 11.42
CA GLU A 187 -8.38 -2.36 10.67
C GLU A 187 -6.99 -2.56 10.05
N THR A 188 -6.46 -1.52 9.42
CA THR A 188 -5.13 -1.56 8.81
C THR A 188 -4.05 -1.88 9.84
N ARG A 189 -4.09 -1.23 11.01
CA ARG A 189 -3.12 -1.47 12.08
C ARG A 189 -3.23 -2.88 12.66
N SER A 190 -4.45 -3.39 12.79
CA SER A 190 -4.72 -4.70 13.42
C SER A 190 -4.50 -5.89 12.47
N ILE A 191 -4.71 -5.70 11.17
CA ILE A 191 -4.76 -6.81 10.20
C ILE A 191 -3.68 -6.66 9.13
N PHE A 192 -3.73 -5.58 8.33
CA PHE A 192 -2.89 -5.42 7.14
C PHE A 192 -1.41 -5.17 7.48
N ALA A 193 -1.10 -4.37 8.49
CA ALA A 193 0.29 -4.15 8.92
C ALA A 193 0.96 -5.44 9.45
N PRO A 194 0.34 -6.22 10.34
CA PRO A 194 0.86 -7.54 10.73
C PRO A 194 0.99 -8.52 9.55
N LEU A 195 0.08 -8.47 8.57
CA LEU A 195 0.15 -9.28 7.37
C LEU A 195 1.38 -8.91 6.51
N ALA A 196 1.57 -7.62 6.22
CA ALA A 196 2.77 -7.14 5.51
C ALA A 196 4.06 -7.54 6.24
N ASN A 197 4.06 -7.50 7.58
CA ASN A 197 5.19 -7.95 8.39
C ASN A 197 5.50 -9.44 8.19
N ARG A 198 4.46 -10.30 8.12
CA ARG A 198 4.63 -11.75 7.91
C ARG A 198 5.16 -12.09 6.53
N LEU A 199 4.79 -11.30 5.52
CA LEU A 199 5.27 -11.46 4.14
C LEU A 199 6.65 -10.82 3.89
N GLY A 200 7.22 -10.12 4.89
CA GLY A 200 8.52 -9.46 4.76
C GLY A 200 8.48 -8.17 3.92
N VAL A 201 7.29 -7.63 3.60
CA VAL A 201 7.11 -6.39 2.82
C VAL A 201 7.19 -5.17 3.74
N TRP A 202 8.41 -4.91 4.22
CA TRP A 202 8.65 -3.93 5.28
C TRP A 202 8.30 -2.48 4.90
N GLN A 203 8.52 -2.10 3.64
CA GLN A 203 8.21 -0.76 3.15
C GLN A 203 6.71 -0.47 3.27
N ILE A 204 5.86 -1.39 2.78
CA ILE A 204 4.41 -1.31 2.91
C ILE A 204 4.00 -1.32 4.39
N LYS A 205 4.55 -2.23 5.18
CA LYS A 205 4.25 -2.30 6.62
C LYS A 205 4.44 -0.95 7.30
N TRP A 206 5.60 -0.30 7.11
CA TRP A 206 5.88 0.97 7.79
C TRP A 206 4.97 2.09 7.31
N GLU A 207 4.66 2.13 6.01
CA GLU A 207 3.73 3.12 5.48
C GLU A 207 2.31 2.93 6.02
N LEU A 208 1.81 1.69 6.06
CA LEU A 208 0.53 1.36 6.67
C LEU A 208 0.48 1.78 8.15
N GLU A 209 1.52 1.48 8.92
CA GLU A 209 1.61 1.83 10.34
C GLU A 209 1.65 3.35 10.58
N ASP A 210 2.47 4.08 9.82
CA ASP A 210 2.59 5.53 9.92
C ASP A 210 1.28 6.23 9.52
N LEU A 211 0.64 5.80 8.42
CA LEU A 211 -0.65 6.32 7.98
C LEU A 211 -1.76 5.97 8.99
N SER A 212 -1.82 4.75 9.52
CA SER A 212 -2.80 4.38 10.54
C SER A 212 -2.71 5.29 11.77
N VAL A 213 -1.51 5.57 12.26
CA VAL A 213 -1.35 6.43 13.45
C VAL A 213 -1.71 7.89 13.18
N ARG A 214 -1.52 8.37 11.94
CA ARG A 214 -1.98 9.71 11.54
C ARG A 214 -3.49 9.89 11.78
N TYR A 215 -4.30 8.86 11.56
CA TYR A 215 -5.75 8.93 11.74
C TYR A 215 -6.23 8.48 13.12
N LEU A 216 -5.52 7.55 13.77
CA LEU A 216 -5.89 7.07 15.11
C LEU A 216 -5.45 8.00 16.24
N GLU A 217 -4.26 8.59 16.13
CA GLU A 217 -3.64 9.43 17.16
C GLU A 217 -3.07 10.72 16.53
N PRO A 218 -3.90 11.58 15.91
CA PRO A 218 -3.43 12.70 15.07
C PRO A 218 -2.55 13.71 15.81
N GLU A 219 -2.87 14.02 17.07
CA GLU A 219 -2.10 14.96 17.87
C GLU A 219 -0.70 14.43 18.22
N LEU A 220 -0.61 13.13 18.56
CA LEU A 220 0.66 12.47 18.79
C LEU A 220 1.49 12.40 17.50
N TYR A 221 0.85 12.05 16.38
CA TYR A 221 1.49 12.02 15.07
C TYR A 221 2.09 13.39 14.71
N LYS A 222 1.31 14.48 14.83
CA LYS A 222 1.76 15.86 14.57
C LYS A 222 2.91 16.26 15.49
N LYS A 223 2.83 15.94 16.79
CA LYS A 223 3.90 16.23 17.77
C LYS A 223 5.21 15.57 17.35
N VAL A 224 5.20 14.27 17.06
CA VAL A 224 6.40 13.53 16.67
C VAL A 224 6.92 13.98 15.29
N ALA A 225 6.03 14.25 14.34
CA ALA A 225 6.40 14.77 13.03
C ALA A 225 7.12 16.12 13.13
N ARG A 226 6.62 17.03 13.97
CA ARG A 226 7.25 18.34 14.21
C ARG A 226 8.63 18.20 14.84
N LEU A 227 8.76 17.37 15.88
CA LEU A 227 10.05 17.14 16.55
C LEU A 227 11.09 16.48 15.63
N LEU A 228 10.65 15.66 14.68
CA LEU A 228 11.52 15.10 13.64
C LEU A 228 11.99 16.15 12.63
N ASP A 229 11.11 17.09 12.27
CA ASP A 229 11.40 18.13 11.30
C ASP A 229 12.36 19.20 11.88
N GLU A 230 12.17 19.57 13.14
CA GLU A 230 13.03 20.52 13.86
C GLU A 230 14.51 20.09 13.91
N ARG A 231 14.78 18.77 13.90
CA ARG A 231 16.14 18.20 13.91
C ARG A 231 16.58 17.66 12.55
N ARG A 232 15.82 17.93 11.48
CA ARG A 232 16.04 17.30 10.18
C ARG A 232 17.39 17.67 9.57
N VAL A 233 17.71 18.96 9.54
CA VAL A 233 18.95 19.47 8.94
C VAL A 233 20.17 18.94 9.67
N ASP A 234 20.20 19.05 11.00
CA ASP A 234 21.30 18.54 11.82
C ASP A 234 21.50 17.03 11.64
N ARG A 235 20.39 16.27 11.54
CA ARG A 235 20.44 14.82 11.35
C ARG A 235 20.90 14.43 9.95
N GLU A 236 20.43 15.11 8.91
CA GLU A 236 20.85 14.87 7.53
C GLU A 236 22.35 15.17 7.36
N GLN A 237 22.83 16.27 7.94
CA GLN A 237 24.26 16.60 7.94
C GLN A 237 25.09 15.56 8.68
N TYR A 238 24.69 15.19 9.91
CA TYR A 238 25.39 14.16 10.68
C TYR A 238 25.42 12.81 9.95
N ILE A 239 24.32 12.40 9.32
CA ILE A 239 24.26 11.18 8.51
C ILE A 239 25.22 11.29 7.32
N ALA A 240 25.24 12.41 6.60
CA ALA A 240 26.13 12.62 5.47
C ALA A 240 27.61 12.51 5.87
N ASP A 241 27.97 13.11 7.02
CA ASP A 241 29.33 13.05 7.56
C ASP A 241 29.73 11.60 7.91
N VAL A 242 28.85 10.84 8.56
CA VAL A 242 29.07 9.43 8.91
C VAL A 242 29.17 8.56 7.66
N LEU A 243 28.31 8.76 6.66
CA LEU A 243 28.35 8.04 5.38
C LEU A 243 29.69 8.28 4.67
N SER A 244 30.15 9.53 4.60
CA SER A 244 31.44 9.89 4.01
C SER A 244 32.62 9.23 4.74
N GLN A 245 32.57 9.16 6.07
CA GLN A 245 33.60 8.48 6.86
C GLN A 245 33.61 6.97 6.60
N LEU A 246 32.44 6.34 6.58
CA LEU A 246 32.30 4.89 6.31
C LEU A 246 32.76 4.54 4.89
N GLN A 247 32.34 5.29 3.87
CA GLN A 247 32.75 5.07 2.49
C GLN A 247 34.28 5.17 2.30
N ARG A 248 34.91 6.16 2.94
CA ARG A 248 36.38 6.29 2.95
C ARG A 248 37.07 5.11 3.63
N ALA A 249 36.54 4.64 4.75
CA ALA A 249 37.09 3.50 5.47
C ALA A 249 36.97 2.20 4.65
N LEU A 250 35.80 1.95 4.04
CA LEU A 250 35.54 0.79 3.18
C LEU A 250 36.45 0.80 1.95
N SER A 251 36.59 1.97 1.31
CA SER A 251 37.48 2.13 0.14
C SER A 251 38.95 1.85 0.49
N ARG A 252 39.43 2.33 1.65
CA ARG A 252 40.79 2.02 2.14
C ARG A 252 41.00 0.53 2.43
N ALA A 253 39.96 -0.17 2.84
CA ALA A 253 39.99 -1.62 3.06
C ALA A 253 39.81 -2.43 1.77
N GLY A 254 39.62 -1.78 0.61
CA GLY A 254 39.33 -2.45 -0.67
C GLY A 254 37.94 -3.08 -0.76
N ILE A 255 37.02 -2.71 0.14
CA ILE A 255 35.66 -3.27 0.21
C ILE A 255 34.72 -2.40 -0.63
N HIS A 256 34.07 -3.01 -1.61
CA HIS A 256 33.02 -2.38 -2.41
C HIS A 256 31.66 -2.64 -1.75
N ALA A 257 31.06 -1.59 -1.18
CA ALA A 257 29.75 -1.68 -0.54
C ALA A 257 28.96 -0.38 -0.72
N GLU A 258 27.63 -0.50 -0.78
CA GLU A 258 26.71 0.63 -0.76
C GLU A 258 26.31 0.94 0.69
N VAL A 259 26.44 2.20 1.10
CA VAL A 259 26.07 2.65 2.45
C VAL A 259 25.01 3.73 2.31
N THR A 260 23.86 3.52 2.94
CA THR A 260 22.73 4.45 2.89
C THR A 260 22.26 4.83 4.29
N GLY A 261 21.81 6.08 4.43
CA GLY A 261 21.20 6.58 5.66
C GLY A 261 19.73 6.22 5.70
N ARG A 262 19.29 5.45 6.69
CA ARG A 262 17.90 5.06 6.82
C ARG A 262 17.16 5.86 7.91
N PRO A 263 16.15 6.68 7.56
CA PRO A 263 15.36 7.38 8.55
C PRO A 263 14.49 6.40 9.37
N LYS A 264 14.24 6.74 10.65
CA LYS A 264 13.26 6.02 11.47
C LYS A 264 11.84 6.48 11.13
N HIS A 265 10.92 5.53 11.05
CA HIS A 265 9.48 5.76 10.83
C HIS A 265 8.79 6.26 12.09
N ILE A 266 7.73 7.07 11.92
CA ILE A 266 7.04 7.77 13.02
C ILE A 266 6.43 6.77 14.00
N TYR A 267 5.78 5.73 13.49
CA TYR A 267 5.16 4.69 14.30
C TYR A 267 6.20 3.94 15.14
N SER A 268 7.36 3.63 14.56
CA SER A 268 8.45 2.96 15.28
C SER A 268 8.98 3.81 16.43
N ILE A 269 9.07 5.13 16.22
CA ILE A 269 9.43 6.11 17.26
C ILE A 269 8.38 6.10 18.37
N ILE A 270 7.10 6.26 18.01
CA ILE A 270 5.98 6.24 18.96
C ILE A 270 5.95 4.94 19.76
N ASN A 271 6.11 3.79 19.12
CA ASN A 271 6.17 2.51 19.80
C ASN A 271 7.38 2.37 20.73
N LYS A 272 8.50 3.01 20.42
CA LYS A 272 9.68 3.02 21.31
C LYS A 272 9.44 3.94 22.51
N MET A 273 8.82 5.11 22.31
CA MET A 273 8.41 6.02 23.39
C MET A 273 7.45 5.31 24.35
N LYS A 274 6.38 4.68 23.82
CA LYS A 274 5.39 3.96 24.62
C LYS A 274 6.00 2.79 25.40
N ARG A 275 6.85 1.99 24.76
CA ARG A 275 7.49 0.82 25.41
C ARG A 275 8.49 1.20 26.50
N LYS A 276 9.22 2.29 26.31
CA LYS A 276 10.26 2.72 27.26
C LYS A 276 9.79 3.79 28.25
N GLN A 277 8.55 4.29 28.10
CA GLN A 277 8.03 5.45 28.85
C GLN A 277 8.96 6.68 28.76
N LEU A 278 9.58 6.88 27.60
CA LEU A 278 10.55 7.95 27.36
C LEU A 278 9.92 9.09 26.58
N ASP A 279 10.34 10.32 26.88
CA ASP A 279 10.05 11.47 26.04
C ASP A 279 10.94 11.49 24.79
N PHE A 280 10.51 12.21 23.75
CA PHE A 280 11.20 12.20 22.45
C PHE A 280 12.67 12.66 22.55
N GLY A 281 13.00 13.51 23.52
CA GLY A 281 14.37 13.98 23.75
C GLY A 281 15.33 12.90 24.26
N GLU A 282 14.80 11.80 24.80
CA GLU A 282 15.56 10.73 25.46
C GLU A 282 15.74 9.48 24.56
N LEU A 283 15.34 9.57 23.29
CA LEU A 283 15.21 8.44 22.34
C LEU A 283 16.46 8.05 21.55
#